data_AF-A0A929YAW8-F1
#
_entry.id   AF-A0A929YAW8-F1
#
_cell.length_a   1.000
_cell.length_b   1.000
_cell.length_c   1.000
_cell.angle_alpha   90.00
_cell.angle_beta   90.00
_cell.angle_gamma   90.00
#
_symmetry.space_group_name_H-M   'P 1'
#
loop_
_entity.id
_entity.type
_entity.pdbx_description
1 polymer ?
#
loop_
_entity_poly.entity_id
_entity_poly.type
_entity_poly.pdbx_seq_one_letter_code
_entity_poly.pdbx_strand_id
1 'polypeptide(L)'
;MSANKFKVGDKVRVRKNLVKGRQYGRIYYNADMAALGLSGKTFTISGVDISAYRLENYGFWWSDEMLEPAEKTLDNLCRGDMIRDSHGDTRKILAALDGCYLLNYGGSEDATGDWYTVAELKKLDYQVFDPNSLKATIEINGKNYKKADIEEAIKDLEAID
;
A
#
# COMPACT_ATOMS: atom_id res chain seq x y z
N MET A 1 -3.22 25.46 -2.69
CA MET A 1 -2.34 24.68 -1.82
C MET A 1 -2.55 23.22 -2.14
N SER A 2 -1.53 22.50 -2.58
CA SER A 2 -1.60 21.04 -2.71
C SER A 2 -1.71 20.46 -1.31
N ALA A 3 -2.78 19.73 -1.02
CA ALA A 3 -2.89 18.99 0.23
C ALA A 3 -1.76 17.96 0.30
N ASN A 4 -1.16 17.79 1.49
CA ASN A 4 -0.17 16.74 1.70
C ASN A 4 -0.80 15.38 1.44
N LYS A 5 -0.10 14.56 0.64
CA LYS A 5 -0.54 13.21 0.26
C LYS A 5 -0.55 12.23 1.43
N PHE A 6 0.38 12.41 2.37
CA PHE A 6 0.54 11.55 3.54
C PHE A 6 0.35 12.35 4.83
N LYS A 7 -0.01 11.64 5.90
CA LYS A 7 -0.12 12.18 7.26
C LYS A 7 0.79 11.44 8.23
N VAL A 8 1.02 12.04 9.41
CA VAL A 8 1.75 11.38 10.51
C VAL A 8 1.08 10.04 10.85
N GLY A 9 1.88 8.99 10.99
CA GLY A 9 1.43 7.63 11.24
C GLY A 9 1.24 6.78 9.98
N ASP A 10 1.19 7.37 8.78
CA ASP A 10 1.11 6.59 7.54
C ASP A 10 2.41 5.79 7.32
N LYS A 11 2.28 4.53 6.88
CA LYS A 11 3.41 3.74 6.39
C LYS A 11 3.67 4.03 4.92
N VAL A 12 4.91 4.40 4.63
CA VAL A 12 5.38 4.69 3.28
C VAL A 12 6.62 3.88 2.95
N ARG A 13 6.89 3.71 1.67
CA ARG A 13 8.09 3.09 1.14
C ARG A 13 8.88 4.11 0.34
N VAL A 14 10.19 4.16 0.54
CA VAL A 14 11.07 4.97 -0.29
C VAL A 14 11.14 4.35 -1.68
N ARG A 15 10.91 5.12 -2.74
CA ARG A 15 10.93 4.60 -4.11
C ARG A 15 12.29 4.04 -4.49
N LYS A 16 12.29 3.00 -5.32
CA LYS A 16 13.52 2.29 -5.71
C LYS A 16 14.40 3.04 -6.71
N ASN A 17 13.80 3.89 -7.53
CA ASN A 17 14.39 4.52 -8.70
C ASN A 17 14.82 5.98 -8.49
N LEU A 18 15.17 6.35 -7.25
CA LEU A 18 15.67 7.69 -6.95
C LEU A 18 17.10 7.87 -7.45
N VAL A 19 17.28 8.85 -8.34
CA VAL A 19 18.56 9.29 -8.88
C VAL A 19 19.21 10.33 -7.97
N LYS A 20 20.41 10.03 -7.45
CA LYS A 20 21.23 10.96 -6.66
C LYS A 20 21.50 12.24 -7.44
N GLY A 21 21.40 13.39 -6.78
CA GLY A 21 21.63 14.70 -7.38
C GLY A 21 20.43 15.24 -8.17
N ARG A 22 19.26 14.62 -8.03
CA ARG A 22 18.01 15.08 -8.65
C ARG A 22 17.12 15.78 -7.63
N GLN A 23 16.42 16.81 -8.11
CA GLN A 23 15.36 17.49 -7.40
C GLN A 23 14.04 16.71 -7.54
N TYR A 24 13.36 16.45 -6.43
CA TYR A 24 12.04 15.84 -6.36
C TYR A 24 11.10 16.78 -5.60
N GLY A 25 10.19 17.44 -6.30
CA GLY A 25 9.47 18.59 -5.76
C GLY A 25 10.42 19.65 -5.20
N ARG A 26 10.33 19.92 -3.90
CA ARG A 26 11.18 20.90 -3.19
C ARG A 26 12.39 20.30 -2.48
N ILE A 27 12.58 18.98 -2.55
CA ILE A 27 13.66 18.27 -1.86
C ILE A 27 14.73 17.82 -2.86
N TYR A 28 15.99 18.15 -2.54
CA TYR A 28 17.15 17.69 -3.29
C TYR A 28 17.64 16.35 -2.73
N TYR A 29 17.62 15.29 -3.54
CA TYR A 29 18.09 13.97 -3.12
C TYR A 29 19.63 13.92 -3.17
N ASN A 30 20.26 14.26 -2.05
CA ASN A 30 21.70 14.45 -1.95
C ASN A 30 22.48 13.13 -1.70
N ALA A 31 23.81 13.24 -1.62
CA ALA A 31 24.69 12.09 -1.42
C ALA A 31 24.47 11.39 -0.07
N ASP A 32 24.18 12.13 1.00
CA ASP A 32 23.97 11.57 2.33
C ASP A 32 22.69 10.73 2.39
N MET A 33 21.59 11.25 1.83
CA MET A 33 20.33 10.51 1.71
C MET A 33 20.49 9.24 0.87
N ALA A 34 21.29 9.30 -0.21
CA ALA A 34 21.60 8.13 -1.03
C ALA A 34 22.46 7.10 -0.29
N ALA A 35 23.43 7.56 0.51
CA ALA A 35 24.32 6.70 1.28
C ALA A 35 23.59 5.87 2.35
N LEU A 36 22.43 6.33 2.84
CA LEU A 36 21.62 5.58 3.81
C LEU A 36 21.04 4.26 3.26
N GLY A 37 20.97 4.09 1.93
CA GLY A 37 20.45 2.84 1.34
C GLY A 37 19.00 2.52 1.75
N LEU A 38 18.15 3.55 1.85
CA LEU A 38 16.74 3.39 2.26
C LEU A 38 15.81 2.99 1.12
N SER A 39 16.32 2.98 -0.11
CA SER A 39 15.60 2.61 -1.32
C SER A 39 14.83 1.29 -1.16
N GLY A 40 13.51 1.33 -1.36
CA GLY A 40 12.62 0.19 -1.23
C GLY A 40 12.25 -0.22 0.20
N LYS A 41 12.78 0.45 1.23
CA LYS A 41 12.44 0.18 2.64
C LYS A 41 11.20 0.96 3.07
N THR A 42 10.48 0.40 4.04
CA THR A 42 9.24 0.95 4.59
C THR A 42 9.50 1.66 5.90
N PHE A 43 8.84 2.79 6.13
CA PHE A 43 8.94 3.63 7.31
C PHE A 43 7.60 4.26 7.65
N THR A 44 7.45 4.70 8.90
CA THR A 44 6.33 5.52 9.35
C THR A 44 6.66 6.99 9.21
N ILE A 45 5.69 7.79 8.74
CA ILE A 45 5.80 9.25 8.71
C ILE A 45 5.76 9.78 10.14
N SER A 46 6.82 10.47 10.57
CA SER A 46 6.96 11.06 11.91
C SER A 46 6.72 12.57 11.96
N GLY A 47 6.63 13.22 10.80
CA GLY A 47 6.41 14.66 10.71
C GLY A 47 5.97 15.08 9.31
N VAL A 48 5.16 16.12 9.25
CA VAL A 48 4.59 16.67 8.02
C VAL A 48 4.84 18.19 8.02
N ASP A 49 5.37 18.70 6.93
CA ASP A 49 5.49 20.13 6.61
C ASP A 49 4.67 20.42 5.32
N ILE A 50 4.64 21.66 4.84
CA ILE A 50 3.81 22.14 3.71
C ILE A 50 3.86 21.25 2.47
N SER A 51 5.01 20.62 2.18
CA SER A 51 5.16 19.71 1.04
C SER A 51 6.25 18.66 1.26
N ALA A 52 6.49 18.30 2.51
CA ALA A 52 7.59 17.42 2.87
C ALA A 52 7.27 16.59 4.11
N TYR A 53 7.96 15.45 4.22
CA TYR A 53 7.72 14.47 5.25
C TYR A 53 9.02 14.07 5.93
N ARG A 54 8.95 13.79 7.23
CA ARG A 54 10.04 13.17 7.98
C ARG A 54 9.72 11.71 8.21
N LEU A 55 10.71 10.85 7.99
CA LEU A 55 10.62 9.43 8.32
C LEU A 55 11.05 9.22 9.78
N GLU A 56 10.46 8.24 10.46
CA GLU A 56 10.88 7.86 11.80
C GLU A 56 12.38 7.53 11.85
N ASN A 57 13.08 8.00 12.89
CA ASN A 57 14.52 7.80 13.11
C ASN A 57 15.47 8.44 12.07
N TYR A 58 14.97 9.29 11.16
CA TYR A 58 15.82 10.00 10.18
C TYR A 58 15.57 11.51 10.21
N GLY A 59 16.66 12.29 10.12
CA GLY A 59 16.62 13.76 10.12
C GLY A 59 16.36 14.41 8.76
N PHE A 60 16.16 13.63 7.70
CA PHE A 60 15.95 14.15 6.35
C PHE A 60 14.47 14.35 6.03
N TRP A 61 14.19 15.39 5.24
CA TRP A 61 12.88 15.63 4.65
C TRP A 61 12.76 14.94 3.29
N TRP A 62 11.57 14.45 2.97
CA TRP A 62 11.24 13.68 1.77
C TRP A 62 10.03 14.31 1.09
N SER A 63 9.95 14.26 -0.23
CA SER A 63 8.79 14.76 -0.98
C SER A 63 7.85 13.63 -1.41
N ASP A 64 6.64 13.99 -1.87
CA ASP A 64 5.64 13.05 -2.43
C ASP A 64 6.20 12.17 -3.54
N GLU A 65 7.09 12.74 -4.35
CA GLU A 65 7.71 12.06 -5.48
C GLU A 65 8.71 10.99 -5.04
N MET A 66 9.25 11.08 -3.82
CA MET A 66 10.26 10.16 -3.30
C MET A 66 9.65 8.97 -2.54
N LEU A 67 8.37 9.08 -2.19
CA LEU A 67 7.65 8.12 -1.37
C LEU A 67 6.50 7.50 -2.15
N GLU A 68 6.12 6.30 -1.75
CA GLU A 68 4.88 5.65 -2.16
C GLU A 68 4.22 4.97 -0.97
N PRO A 69 2.89 4.80 -0.96
CA PRO A 69 2.23 4.04 0.10
C PRO A 69 2.88 2.66 0.27
N ALA A 70 3.15 2.27 1.51
CA ALA A 70 3.67 0.93 1.79
C ALA A 70 2.56 -0.13 1.76
N GLU A 71 1.35 0.27 2.12
CA GLU A 71 0.16 -0.58 2.16
C GLU A 71 -0.80 -0.19 1.04
N LYS A 72 -1.46 -1.20 0.49
CA LYS A 72 -2.49 -1.02 -0.53
C LYS A 72 -3.81 -0.72 0.16
N THR A 73 -4.48 0.34 -0.30
CA THR A 73 -5.83 0.70 0.09
C THR A 73 -6.65 0.87 -1.19
N LEU A 74 -7.97 0.98 -1.05
CA LEU A 74 -8.82 1.26 -2.21
C LEU A 74 -8.45 2.60 -2.89
N ASP A 75 -7.80 3.52 -2.18
CA ASP A 75 -7.43 4.84 -2.71
C ASP A 75 -6.13 4.81 -3.55
N ASN A 76 -5.43 3.68 -3.63
CA ASN A 76 -4.11 3.60 -4.31
C ASN A 76 -3.89 2.33 -5.15
N LEU A 77 -4.98 1.73 -5.65
CA LEU A 77 -4.92 0.52 -6.45
C LEU A 77 -4.38 0.81 -7.87
N CYS A 78 -3.75 -0.21 -8.45
CA CYS A 78 -3.25 -0.21 -9.82
C CYS A 78 -3.61 -1.51 -10.53
N ARG A 79 -3.44 -1.53 -11.86
CA ARG A 79 -3.69 -2.72 -12.68
C ARG A 79 -3.00 -3.96 -12.09
N GLY A 80 -3.76 -5.03 -11.93
CA GLY A 80 -3.31 -6.31 -11.38
C GLY A 80 -3.58 -6.50 -9.89
N ASP A 81 -3.81 -5.43 -9.13
CA ASP A 81 -4.25 -5.56 -7.74
C ASP A 81 -5.61 -6.27 -7.68
N MET A 82 -5.89 -6.95 -6.57
CA MET A 82 -7.14 -7.64 -6.34
C MET A 82 -7.90 -7.03 -5.16
N ILE A 83 -9.22 -7.10 -5.24
CA ILE A 83 -10.15 -6.73 -4.19
C ILE A 83 -11.13 -7.87 -3.95
N ARG A 84 -11.71 -7.91 -2.76
CA ARG A 84 -12.69 -8.91 -2.36
C ARG A 84 -13.82 -8.26 -1.56
N ASP A 85 -15.06 -8.64 -1.81
CA ASP A 85 -16.21 -8.21 -1.00
C ASP A 85 -16.48 -9.14 0.21
N SER A 86 -17.42 -8.79 1.07
CA SER A 86 -17.80 -9.61 2.22
C SER A 86 -18.47 -10.94 1.86
N HIS A 87 -18.92 -11.12 0.63
CA HIS A 87 -19.45 -12.39 0.13
C HIS A 87 -18.34 -13.30 -0.44
N GLY A 88 -17.09 -12.84 -0.46
CA GLY A 88 -15.94 -13.58 -0.95
C GLY A 88 -15.73 -13.46 -2.45
N ASP A 89 -16.51 -12.62 -3.15
CA ASP A 89 -16.32 -12.38 -4.58
C ASP A 89 -15.04 -11.57 -4.79
N THR A 90 -14.20 -12.03 -5.73
CA THR A 90 -12.90 -11.40 -6.01
C THR A 90 -12.91 -10.74 -7.36
N ARG A 91 -12.28 -9.56 -7.41
CA ARG A 91 -12.15 -8.76 -8.64
C ARG A 91 -10.70 -8.31 -8.80
N LYS A 92 -10.25 -8.25 -10.04
CA LYS A 92 -8.95 -7.75 -10.44
C LYS A 92 -9.11 -6.36 -11.05
N ILE A 93 -8.23 -5.45 -10.69
CA ILE A 93 -8.18 -4.12 -11.29
C ILE A 93 -7.56 -4.24 -12.69
N LEU A 94 -8.30 -3.90 -13.73
CA LEU A 94 -7.83 -3.89 -15.12
C LEU A 94 -7.24 -2.54 -15.52
N ALA A 95 -7.79 -1.45 -15.00
CA ALA A 95 -7.29 -0.09 -15.19
C ALA A 95 -7.62 0.79 -13.98
N ALA A 96 -6.84 1.86 -13.78
CA ALA A 96 -7.05 2.86 -12.75
C ALA A 96 -6.98 4.25 -13.38
N LEU A 97 -7.96 5.11 -13.09
CA LEU A 97 -8.01 6.49 -13.54
C LEU A 97 -8.64 7.34 -12.43
N ASP A 98 -7.82 8.16 -11.79
CA ASP A 98 -8.25 9.18 -10.81
C ASP A 98 -9.27 8.69 -9.76
N GLY A 99 -8.93 7.61 -9.04
CA GLY A 99 -9.81 7.02 -8.02
C GLY A 99 -11.02 6.26 -8.57
N CYS A 100 -11.06 6.02 -9.89
CA CYS A 100 -11.98 5.10 -10.55
C CYS A 100 -11.21 3.89 -11.07
N TYR A 101 -11.83 2.71 -10.97
CA TYR A 101 -11.21 1.45 -11.35
C TYR A 101 -12.11 0.66 -12.29
N LEU A 102 -11.54 0.17 -13.38
CA LEU A 102 -12.18 -0.83 -14.21
C LEU A 102 -11.93 -2.20 -13.59
N LEU A 103 -12.99 -2.90 -13.22
CA LEU A 103 -12.91 -4.26 -12.71
C LEU A 103 -13.02 -5.27 -13.85
N ASN A 104 -12.50 -6.48 -13.65
CA ASN A 104 -12.84 -7.61 -14.51
C ASN A 104 -14.29 -8.08 -14.27
N TYR A 105 -14.85 -8.78 -15.25
CA TYR A 105 -16.09 -9.50 -15.07
C TYR A 105 -15.87 -10.70 -14.14
N GLY A 106 -16.82 -10.96 -13.24
CA GLY A 106 -16.69 -12.05 -12.27
C GLY A 106 -16.48 -13.41 -12.90
N GLY A 107 -15.44 -14.11 -12.46
CA GLY A 107 -15.07 -15.43 -12.99
C GLY A 107 -14.27 -15.42 -14.30
N SER A 108 -13.92 -14.25 -14.87
CA SER A 108 -13.08 -14.15 -16.07
C SER A 108 -11.95 -13.13 -15.86
N GLU A 109 -10.69 -13.54 -15.96
CA GLU A 109 -9.54 -12.67 -15.68
C GLU A 109 -9.33 -11.56 -16.73
N ASP A 110 -9.77 -11.80 -17.97
CA ASP A 110 -9.48 -10.93 -19.12
C ASP A 110 -10.72 -10.22 -19.69
N ALA A 111 -11.92 -10.56 -19.22
CA ALA A 111 -13.14 -9.87 -19.63
C ALA A 111 -13.35 -8.61 -18.78
N THR A 112 -13.66 -7.49 -19.42
CA THR A 112 -13.96 -6.23 -18.74
C THR A 112 -15.36 -6.24 -18.14
N GLY A 113 -15.47 -5.80 -16.89
CA GLY A 113 -16.74 -5.44 -16.25
C GLY A 113 -16.96 -3.93 -16.31
N ASP A 114 -17.43 -3.37 -15.20
CA ASP A 114 -17.79 -1.95 -15.09
C ASP A 114 -16.69 -1.11 -14.39
N TRP A 115 -16.81 0.21 -14.54
CA TRP A 115 -16.03 1.18 -13.79
C TRP A 115 -16.68 1.48 -12.45
N TYR A 116 -15.86 1.57 -11.39
CA TYR A 116 -16.31 1.90 -10.05
C TYR A 116 -15.43 3.00 -9.45
N THR A 117 -16.06 3.96 -8.79
CA THR A 117 -15.38 4.88 -7.89
C THR A 117 -14.99 4.19 -6.58
N VAL A 118 -13.99 4.73 -5.88
CA VAL A 118 -13.65 4.29 -4.51
C VAL A 118 -14.87 4.30 -3.58
N ALA A 119 -15.75 5.29 -3.71
CA ALA A 119 -16.93 5.41 -2.86
C ALA A 119 -17.93 4.26 -3.09
N GLU A 120 -18.13 3.85 -4.34
CA GLU A 120 -18.96 2.69 -4.67
C GLU A 120 -18.35 1.39 -4.17
N LEU A 121 -17.03 1.20 -4.33
CA LEU A 121 -16.34 0.03 -3.79
C LEU A 121 -16.52 -0.08 -2.27
N LYS A 122 -16.38 1.04 -1.54
CA LYS A 122 -16.63 1.09 -0.08
C LYS A 122 -18.09 0.75 0.26
N LYS A 123 -19.06 1.25 -0.53
CA LYS A 123 -20.48 0.97 -0.33
C LYS A 123 -20.84 -0.49 -0.60
N LEU A 124 -20.12 -1.14 -1.52
CA LEU A 124 -20.24 -2.55 -1.85
C LEU A 124 -19.37 -3.44 -0.95
N ASP A 125 -18.74 -2.86 0.09
CA ASP A 125 -17.92 -3.58 1.07
C ASP A 125 -16.73 -4.34 0.45
N TYR A 126 -16.19 -3.82 -0.67
CA TYR A 126 -14.94 -4.31 -1.21
C TYR A 126 -13.76 -3.86 -0.35
N GLN A 127 -12.78 -4.75 -0.18
CA GLN A 127 -11.54 -4.52 0.53
C GLN A 127 -10.36 -5.01 -0.31
N VAL A 128 -9.16 -4.47 -0.05
CA VAL A 128 -7.94 -4.93 -0.72
C VAL A 128 -7.67 -6.38 -0.37
N PHE A 129 -7.39 -7.18 -1.40
CA PHE A 129 -7.16 -8.60 -1.26
C PHE A 129 -5.81 -8.97 -1.90
N ASP A 130 -4.91 -9.52 -1.09
CA ASP A 130 -3.68 -10.12 -1.60
C ASP A 130 -3.83 -11.65 -1.63
N PRO A 131 -3.98 -12.30 -2.79
CA PRO A 131 -4.08 -13.75 -2.87
C PRO A 131 -2.82 -14.47 -2.37
N ASN A 132 -1.67 -13.79 -2.33
CA ASN A 132 -0.44 -14.36 -1.78
C ASN A 132 -0.38 -14.27 -0.26
N SER A 133 -1.15 -13.41 0.39
CA SER A 133 -1.24 -13.39 1.85
C SER A 133 -1.86 -14.70 2.38
N LEU A 134 -2.81 -15.28 1.64
CA LEU A 134 -3.37 -16.62 1.94
C LEU A 134 -2.33 -17.75 1.79
N LYS A 135 -1.32 -17.55 0.92
CA LYS A 135 -0.18 -18.46 0.75
C LYS A 135 0.97 -18.15 1.68
N ALA A 136 0.93 -17.03 2.40
CA ALA A 136 1.97 -16.66 3.34
C ALA A 136 2.06 -17.72 4.42
N THR A 137 3.27 -18.12 4.76
CA THR A 137 3.52 -19.07 5.84
C THR A 137 4.06 -18.32 7.06
N ILE A 138 3.59 -18.69 8.25
CA ILE A 138 4.15 -18.23 9.53
C ILE A 138 4.91 -19.41 10.13
N GLU A 139 6.13 -19.15 10.59
CA GLU A 139 6.90 -20.13 11.36
C GLU A 139 6.54 -20.01 12.85
N ILE A 140 6.09 -21.11 13.46
CA ILE A 140 5.82 -21.22 14.89
C ILE A 140 6.51 -22.48 15.39
N ASN A 141 7.44 -22.33 16.34
CA ASN A 141 8.20 -23.43 16.93
C ASN A 141 8.90 -24.34 15.88
N GLY A 142 9.53 -23.74 14.86
CA GLY A 142 10.26 -24.49 13.82
C GLY A 142 9.37 -25.16 12.77
N LYS A 143 8.06 -24.88 12.75
CA LYS A 143 7.10 -25.42 11.78
C LYS A 143 6.42 -24.30 11.03
N ASN A 144 6.25 -24.48 9.73
CA ASN A 144 5.55 -23.53 8.86
C ASN A 144 4.06 -23.87 8.79
N TYR A 145 3.21 -22.88 9.06
CA TYR A 145 1.76 -22.95 8.96
C TYR A 145 1.28 -21.95 7.93
N LYS A 146 0.15 -22.23 7.27
CA LYS A 146 -0.50 -21.20 6.44
C LYS A 146 -1.01 -20.10 7.36
N LYS A 147 -0.67 -18.86 7.04
CA LYS A 147 -1.08 -17.68 7.80
C LYS A 147 -2.59 -17.62 7.98
N ALA A 148 -3.35 -17.88 6.91
CA ALA A 148 -4.81 -17.87 6.94
C ALA A 148 -5.39 -18.89 7.94
N ASP A 149 -4.83 -20.10 8.00
CA ASP A 149 -5.30 -21.14 8.93
C ASP A 149 -5.04 -20.73 10.39
N ILE A 150 -3.93 -20.03 10.65
CA ILE A 150 -3.61 -19.49 11.98
C ILE A 150 -4.54 -18.33 12.34
N GLU A 151 -4.72 -17.35 11.44
CA GLU A 151 -5.61 -16.21 11.68
C GLU A 151 -7.05 -16.65 11.96
N GLU A 152 -7.55 -17.64 11.22
CA GLU A 152 -8.88 -18.23 11.47
C GLU A 152 -8.95 -18.95 12.82
N ALA A 153 -7.91 -19.68 13.21
CA ALA A 153 -7.88 -20.42 14.47
C ALA A 153 -7.82 -19.50 15.71
N ILE A 154 -7.30 -18.28 15.56
CA ILE A 154 -7.13 -17.32 16.67
C ILE A 154 -8.14 -16.17 16.64
N LYS A 155 -9.05 -16.12 15.66
CA LYS A 155 -9.96 -14.99 15.45
C LYS A 155 -10.85 -14.66 16.66
N ASP A 156 -11.15 -15.67 17.48
CA ASP A 156 -12.02 -15.55 18.66
C ASP A 156 -11.22 -15.44 19.97
N LEU A 157 -9.89 -15.40 19.90
CA LEU A 157 -9.03 -15.21 21.07
C LEU A 157 -8.92 -13.72 21.41
N GLU A 158 -8.94 -13.38 22.70
CA GLU A 158 -8.63 -12.03 23.15
C GLU A 158 -7.14 -11.74 22.99
N ALA A 159 -6.83 -10.62 22.31
CA ALA A 159 -5.47 -10.12 22.23
C ALA A 159 -5.00 -9.66 23.61
N ILE A 160 -3.75 -9.95 23.94
CA ILE A 160 -3.09 -9.47 25.16
C ILE A 160 -2.20 -8.30 24.74
N ASP A 161 -2.40 -7.14 25.36
CA ASP A 161 -1.57 -5.93 25.19
C ASP A 161 -0.20 -6.05 25.87
#